data_AF-A0A968BNQ7-F1
#
_entry.id   AF-A0A968BNQ7-F1
#
_cell.length_a   1.000
_cell.length_b   1.000
_cell.length_c   1.000
_cell.angle_alpha   90.00
_cell.angle_beta   90.00
_cell.angle_gamma   90.00
#
_symmetry.space_group_name_H-M   'P 1'
#
loop_
_entity.id
_entity.type
_entity.pdbx_description
1 polymer ?
#
loop_
_entity_poly.entity_id
_entity_poly.type
_entity_poly.pdbx_seq_one_letter_code
_entity_poly.pdbx_strand_id
1 'polypeptide(L)' 'HSTNDSAFKGAGPGLGLSIARGIVEAHGGRIWAESPGRDEKECPGSTFHVRLPLIQPDGE' A
#
# COMPACT_ATOMS: atom_id res chain seq x y z
N HIS A 1 -10.68 10.00 -20.13
CA HIS A 1 -11.65 10.50 -19.13
C HIS A 1 -10.93 10.48 -17.79
N SER A 2 -10.30 11.59 -17.40
CA SER A 2 -9.47 11.68 -16.20
C SER A 2 -10.21 12.52 -15.17
N THR A 3 -10.76 11.88 -14.15
CA THR A 3 -11.46 12.55 -13.06
C THR A 3 -10.56 12.51 -11.83
N ASN A 4 -9.77 13.56 -11.66
CA ASN A 4 -9.12 13.91 -10.40
C ASN A 4 -10.16 14.66 -9.55
N ASP A 5 -10.65 14.02 -8.50
CA ASP A 5 -11.46 14.67 -7.46
C ASP A 5 -11.37 13.81 -6.20
N SER A 6 -10.87 14.44 -5.16
CA SER A 6 -10.21 13.81 -4.02
C SER A 6 -11.20 13.34 -2.96
N ALA A 7 -12.11 12.44 -3.35
CA ALA A 7 -12.91 11.60 -2.46
C ALA A 7 -13.49 10.44 -3.28
N PHE A 8 -12.83 9.27 -3.24
CA PHE A 8 -13.38 7.97 -3.64
C PHE A 8 -14.17 7.94 -4.99
N LYS A 9 -13.51 8.21 -6.12
CA LYS A 9 -14.10 8.11 -7.48
C LYS A 9 -13.86 6.78 -8.18
N GLY A 10 -14.42 5.69 -7.64
CA GLY A 10 -14.40 4.37 -8.28
C GLY A 10 -13.34 3.41 -7.74
N ALA A 11 -12.76 3.70 -6.59
CA ALA A 11 -12.03 2.69 -5.84
C ALA A 11 -13.04 1.59 -5.47
N GLY A 12 -12.74 0.34 -5.83
CA GLY A 12 -13.46 -0.82 -5.30
C GLY A 12 -13.42 -0.83 -3.76
N PRO A 13 -13.87 -1.89 -3.08
CA PRO A 13 -14.06 -1.95 -1.63
C PRO A 13 -12.83 -1.68 -0.72
N GLY A 14 -11.72 -1.15 -1.23
CA GLY A 14 -10.49 -0.89 -0.47
C GLY A 14 -9.66 -2.14 -0.22
N LEU A 15 -9.97 -3.24 -0.91
CA LEU A 15 -9.38 -4.55 -0.66
C LEU A 15 -7.94 -4.68 -1.15
N GLY A 16 -7.49 -3.85 -2.10
CA GLY A 16 -6.19 -4.01 -2.75
C GLY A 16 -5.02 -4.04 -1.76
N LEU A 17 -4.98 -3.10 -0.81
CA LEU A 17 -3.89 -3.03 0.17
C LEU A 17 -3.98 -4.15 1.22
N SER A 18 -5.19 -4.54 1.61
CA SER A 18 -5.40 -5.67 2.52
C SER A 18 -4.98 -6.99 1.90
N ILE A 19 -5.28 -7.21 0.62
CA ILE A 19 -4.81 -8.39 -0.15
C ILE A 19 -3.29 -8.37 -0.24
N ALA A 20 -2.70 -7.23 -0.64
CA ALA A 20 -1.25 -7.10 -0.72
C ALA A 20 -0.56 -7.38 0.61
N ARG A 21 -1.13 -6.91 1.73
CA ARG A 21 -0.65 -7.20 3.07
C ARG A 21 -0.68 -8.70 3.38
N GLY A 22 -1.79 -9.38 3.11
CA GLY A 22 -1.89 -10.83 3.32
C GLY A 22 -0.86 -11.62 2.52
N ILE A 23 -0.62 -11.24 1.25
CA ILE A 23 0.43 -11.84 0.41
C ILE A 23 1.81 -11.62 1.03
N VAL A 24 2.13 -10.38 1.39
CA VAL A 24 3.46 -10.04 1.93
C VAL A 24 3.71 -10.73 3.27
N GLU A 25 2.73 -10.78 4.17
CA GLU A 25 2.84 -11.46 5.46
C GLU A 25 2.99 -12.98 5.29
N ALA A 26 2.28 -13.60 4.34
CA ALA A 26 2.41 -15.03 4.05
C ALA A 26 3.82 -15.42 3.54
N HIS A 27 4.57 -14.47 2.96
CA HIS A 27 5.95 -14.66 2.54
C HIS A 27 6.97 -14.26 3.62
N GLY A 28 6.54 -14.03 4.86
CA GLY A 28 7.40 -13.57 5.97
C GLY A 28 7.90 -12.13 5.79
N GLY A 29 7.25 -11.36 4.94
CA GLY A 29 7.60 -9.97 4.64
C GLY A 29 6.89 -8.94 5.51
N ARG A 30 7.10 -7.67 5.16
CA ARG A 30 6.40 -6.52 5.76
C ARG A 30 6.04 -5.50 4.68
N ILE A 31 4.85 -4.92 4.80
CA ILE A 31 4.39 -3.79 3.99
C ILE A 31 4.02 -2.60 4.90
N TRP A 32 4.35 -1.38 4.49
CA TRP A 32 3.92 -0.15 5.16
C TRP A 32 3.84 1.01 4.16
N ALA A 33 3.24 2.13 4.59
CA ALA A 33 3.16 3.34 3.80
C ALA A 33 3.69 4.53 4.61
N GLU A 34 4.40 5.41 3.92
CA GLU A 34 4.90 6.68 4.44
C GLU A 34 4.27 7.81 3.62
N SER A 35 3.68 8.78 4.30
CA SER A 35 3.13 9.97 3.68
C SER A 35 3.35 11.16 4.61
N PRO A 36 3.71 12.34 4.08
CA PRO A 36 3.75 13.56 4.88
C PRO A 36 2.36 14.05 5.30
N GLY A 37 1.29 13.37 4.88
CA GLY A 37 -0.10 13.70 5.23
C GLY A 37 -0.82 14.44 4.12
N ARG A 38 -2.02 14.95 4.44
CA ARG A 38 -2.87 15.68 3.49
C ARG A 38 -2.55 17.17 3.53
N ASP A 39 -2.03 17.69 2.43
CA ASP A 39 -1.88 19.13 2.18
C ASP A 39 -2.56 19.47 0.85
N GLU A 40 -3.51 20.41 0.86
CA GLU A 40 -4.31 20.78 -0.31
C GLU A 40 -3.58 21.72 -1.29
N LYS A 41 -2.47 22.34 -0.87
CA LYS A 41 -1.65 23.21 -1.71
C LYS A 41 -0.54 22.43 -2.38
N GLU A 42 0.20 21.65 -1.60
CA GLU A 42 1.38 20.92 -2.07
C GLU A 42 1.01 19.56 -2.69
N CYS A 43 -0.19 19.04 -2.39
CA CYS A 43 -0.71 17.75 -2.88
C CYS A 43 0.34 16.62 -2.83
N PRO A 44 0.98 16.37 -1.67
CA PRO A 44 2.06 15.42 -1.59
C PRO A 44 1.58 13.97 -1.78
N GLY A 45 2.47 13.14 -2.31
CA GLY A 45 2.19 11.72 -2.57
C GLY A 45 2.27 10.81 -1.33
N SER A 46 2.21 9.50 -1.58
CA SER A 46 2.46 8.45 -0.58
C SER A 46 3.46 7.45 -1.15
N THR A 47 4.40 7.01 -0.32
CA THR A 47 5.37 5.96 -0.67
C THR A 47 4.96 4.67 0.03
N PHE A 48 4.83 3.60 -0.74
CA PHE A 48 4.52 2.27 -0.22
C PHE A 48 5.79 1.42 -0.27
N HIS A 49 6.13 0.81 0.86
CA HIS A 49 7.32 -0.01 1.00
C HIS A 49 6.92 -1.45 1.20
N VAL A 50 7.59 -2.36 0.47
CA VAL A 50 7.46 -3.80 0.62
C VAL A 50 8.85 -4.38 0.88
N ARG A 51 8.97 -5.17 1.94
CA ARG A 51 10.19 -5.88 2.29
C ARG A 51 9.91 -7.36 2.33
N LEU A 52 10.65 -8.13 1.53
CA LEU A 52 10.59 -9.58 1.49
C LEU A 52 11.95 -10.17 1.90
N PRO A 53 11.97 -11.31 2.61
CA PRO A 53 13.21 -12.04 2.86
C PRO A 53 13.75 -12.65 1.55
N LEU A 54 15.07 -12.64 1.37
CA LEU A 54 15.73 -13.22 0.18
C LEU A 54 15.70 -14.75 0.18
N ILE A 55 15.67 -15.34 1.36
CA ILE A 55 15.54 -16.77 1.60
C ILE A 55 14.28 -16.91 2.43
N GLN A 56 13.34 -17.73 1.98
CA GLN A 56 12.14 -18.00 2.75
C GLN A 56 12.59 -18.61 4.09
N PRO A 57 12.20 -18.05 5.25
CA PRO A 57 12.56 -18.66 6.51
C PRO A 57 12.05 -20.09 6.49
N ASP A 58 12.95 -21.05 6.71
CA ASP A 58 12.59 -22.46 6.79
C ASP A 58 11.43 -22.57 7.79
N GLY A 59 10.26 -22.98 7.29
CA GLY A 59 9.11 -23.21 8.14
C GLY A 59 9.42 -24.36 9.08
N GLU A 60 9.19 -24.17 10.38
CA GLU A 60 9.03 -25.29 11.31
C GLU A 60 7.77 -26.09 10.97
#